data_AF-A0A8T3LXT7-F1
#
_entry.id   AF-A0A8T3LXT7-F1
#
_cell.length_a   1.000
_cell.length_b   1.000
_cell.length_c   1.000
_cell.angle_alpha   90.00
_cell.angle_beta   90.00
_cell.angle_gamma   90.00
#
_symmetry.space_group_name_H-M   'P 1'
#
loop_
_entity.id
_entity.type
_entity.pdbx_description
1 polymer ?
#
loop_
_entity_poly.entity_id
_entity_poly.type
_entity_poly.pdbx_seq_one_letter_code
_entity_poly.pdbx_strand_id
1 'polypeptide(L)'
;SSSLPSKLAGRIADLAGVELSQPGERDDIAETRKEASGALLGYVMALSTAVAYAVLRRVGLRLPVPIVGLAIGGVAMAVADSTATAVGVTDPRTWGASGWLADVVPHAAYGMVVAGTLELIDP
;
A
#
# COMPACT_ATOMS: atom_id res chain seq x y z
N SER A 1 -16.02 6.64 -5.09
CA SER A 1 -14.70 6.57 -5.73
C SER A 1 -13.63 6.80 -4.68
N SER A 2 -12.74 5.82 -4.43
CA SER A 2 -11.71 5.90 -3.39
C SER A 2 -10.65 6.92 -3.83
N SER A 3 -10.56 8.05 -3.14
CA SER A 3 -9.69 9.19 -3.49
C SER A 3 -8.29 9.09 -2.87
N LEU A 4 -8.00 8.02 -2.13
CA LEU A 4 -6.72 7.86 -1.45
C LEU A 4 -5.56 7.56 -2.43
N PRO A 5 -5.72 6.64 -3.42
CA PRO A 5 -4.65 6.35 -4.37
C PRO A 5 -4.30 7.55 -5.26
N SER A 6 -5.30 8.33 -5.70
CA SER A 6 -5.10 9.51 -6.54
C SER A 6 -4.48 10.69 -5.77
N LYS A 7 -4.80 10.84 -4.48
CA LYS A 7 -4.14 11.83 -3.60
C LYS A 7 -2.68 11.47 -3.31
N LEU A 8 -2.39 10.20 -3.07
CA LEU A 8 -1.02 9.70 -2.86
C LEU A 8 -0.13 9.96 -4.08
N ALA A 9 -0.67 9.64 -5.25
CA ALA A 9 -0.11 9.91 -6.56
C ALA A 9 0.27 11.38 -6.77
N GLY A 10 -0.67 12.30 -6.55
CA GLY A 10 -0.43 13.72 -6.68
C GLY A 10 0.73 14.20 -5.82
N ARG A 11 0.74 13.80 -4.55
CA ARG A 11 1.78 14.20 -3.59
C ARG A 11 3.17 13.64 -3.91
N ILE A 12 3.28 12.42 -4.43
CA ILE A 12 4.58 11.85 -4.83
C ILE A 12 5.14 12.57 -6.03
N ALA A 13 4.29 12.93 -6.99
CA ALA A 13 4.74 13.69 -8.15
C ALA A 13 5.19 15.10 -7.76
N ASP A 14 4.45 15.78 -6.88
CA ASP A 14 4.87 17.07 -6.31
C ASP A 14 6.24 16.97 -5.61
N LEU A 15 6.46 15.92 -4.80
CA LEU A 15 7.73 15.67 -4.12
C LEU A 15 8.87 15.30 -5.07
N ALA A 16 8.57 14.66 -6.20
CA ALA A 16 9.53 14.37 -7.25
C ALA A 16 9.83 15.58 -8.15
N GLY A 17 9.20 16.74 -7.90
CA GLY A 17 9.30 17.93 -8.75
C GLY A 17 8.63 17.74 -10.12
N VAL A 18 7.73 16.76 -10.23
CA VAL A 18 6.97 16.46 -11.43
C VAL A 18 5.61 17.14 -11.29
N GLU A 19 5.44 18.28 -11.95
CA GLU A 19 4.12 18.92 -12.07
C GLU A 19 3.17 18.01 -12.86
N LEU A 20 2.19 17.44 -12.17
CA LEU A 20 1.09 16.70 -12.82
C LEU A 20 0.04 17.62 -13.45
N SER A 21 0.17 18.93 -13.25
CA SER A 21 -0.74 19.94 -13.78
C SER A 21 0.05 21.18 -14.15
N GLN A 22 -0.04 21.59 -15.41
CA GLN A 22 0.53 22.84 -15.90
C GLN A 22 -0.47 24.00 -15.76
N PRO A 23 0.00 25.25 -15.60
CA PRO A 23 -0.88 26.42 -15.59
C PRO A 23 -1.71 26.48 -16.90
N GLY A 24 -3.04 26.41 -16.77
CA GLY A 24 -3.98 26.43 -17.91
C GLY A 24 -4.40 25.05 -18.45
N GLU A 25 -3.95 23.95 -17.84
CA GLU A 25 -4.36 22.58 -18.20
C GLU A 25 -5.80 22.29 -17.72
N ARG A 26 -6.58 21.55 -18.52
CA ARG A 26 -7.95 21.18 -18.17
C ARG A 26 -7.95 20.15 -17.02
N ASP A 27 -8.93 20.27 -16.12
CA ASP A 27 -9.05 19.42 -14.92
C ASP A 27 -9.07 17.91 -15.22
N ASP A 28 -9.56 17.51 -16.40
CA ASP A 28 -9.62 16.10 -16.85
C ASP A 28 -8.23 15.48 -17.08
N ILE A 29 -7.28 16.26 -17.59
CA ILE A 29 -5.91 15.81 -17.85
C ILE A 29 -5.13 15.66 -16.53
N ALA A 30 -5.34 16.60 -15.59
CA ALA A 30 -4.75 16.51 -14.26
C ALA A 30 -5.27 15.29 -13.48
N GLU A 31 -6.56 14.97 -13.56
CA GLU A 31 -7.13 13.75 -12.96
C GLU A 31 -6.56 12.47 -13.60
N THR A 32 -6.42 12.42 -14.94
CA THR A 32 -5.84 11.26 -15.64
C THR A 32 -4.40 10.96 -15.18
N ARG A 33 -3.59 12.00 -14.95
CA ARG A 33 -2.22 11.85 -14.44
C ARG A 33 -2.16 11.37 -12.99
N LYS A 34 -3.11 11.80 -12.15
CA LYS A 34 -3.26 11.30 -10.77
C LYS A 34 -3.69 9.82 -10.78
N GLU A 35 -4.59 9.42 -11.66
CA GLU A 35 -4.99 8.02 -11.82
C GLU A 35 -3.81 7.15 -12.28
N ALA A 36 -3.05 7.60 -13.28
CA ALA A 36 -1.86 6.89 -13.77
C ALA A 36 -0.80 6.72 -12.67
N SER A 37 -0.57 7.78 -11.89
CA SER A 37 0.34 7.74 -10.75
C SER A 37 -0.20 6.81 -9.64
N GLY A 38 -1.52 6.73 -9.45
CA GLY A 38 -2.16 5.82 -8.51
C GLY A 38 -1.95 4.35 -8.92
N ALA A 39 -2.00 4.07 -10.22
CA ALA A 39 -1.69 2.76 -10.77
C ALA A 39 -0.21 2.38 -10.55
N LEU A 40 0.74 3.30 -10.76
CA LEU A 40 2.17 3.07 -10.49
C LEU A 40 2.43 2.75 -9.02
N LEU A 41 1.75 3.43 -8.10
CA LEU A 41 1.83 3.12 -6.68
C LEU A 41 1.24 1.75 -6.34
N GLY A 42 0.16 1.36 -7.02
CA GLY A 42 -0.36 0.00 -6.96
C GLY A 42 0.71 -1.06 -7.30
N TYR A 43 1.53 -0.81 -8.32
CA TYR A 43 2.65 -1.70 -8.67
C TYR A 43 3.76 -1.72 -7.62
N VAL A 44 4.13 -0.57 -7.05
CA VAL A 44 5.14 -0.49 -5.97
C VAL A 44 4.68 -1.27 -4.74
N MET A 45 3.40 -1.15 -4.38
CA MET A 45 2.80 -1.91 -3.29
C MET A 45 2.83 -3.42 -3.58
N ALA A 46 2.43 -3.83 -4.78
CA ALA A 46 2.45 -5.25 -5.18
C ALA A 46 3.87 -5.85 -5.15
N LEU A 47 4.87 -5.13 -5.65
CA LEU A 47 6.28 -5.54 -5.62
C LEU A 47 6.79 -5.67 -4.19
N SER A 48 6.44 -4.73 -3.32
CA SER A 48 6.83 -4.76 -1.90
C SER A 48 6.26 -5.99 -1.19
N THR A 49 4.99 -6.32 -1.44
CA THR A 49 4.36 -7.55 -0.91
C THR A 49 5.06 -8.81 -1.43
N ALA A 50 5.39 -8.87 -2.72
CA ALA A 50 6.09 -10.01 -3.31
C ALA A 50 7.50 -10.20 -2.70
N VAL A 51 8.25 -9.10 -2.52
CA VAL A 51 9.57 -9.12 -1.88
C VAL A 51 9.45 -9.56 -0.42
N ALA A 52 8.48 -9.03 0.33
CA ALA A 52 8.26 -9.43 1.72
C ALA A 52 7.98 -10.93 1.85
N TYR A 53 7.14 -11.49 0.98
CA TYR A 53 6.89 -12.92 0.92
C TYR A 53 8.15 -13.73 0.60
N ALA A 54 8.91 -13.31 -0.42
CA ALA A 54 10.15 -13.98 -0.80
C ALA A 54 11.18 -13.99 0.33
N VAL A 55 11.31 -12.88 1.07
CA VAL A 55 12.14 -12.78 2.27
C VAL A 55 11.64 -13.75 3.33
N LEU A 56 10.35 -13.74 3.67
CA LEU A 56 9.77 -14.64 4.69
C LEU A 56 10.04 -16.12 4.38
N ARG A 57 9.87 -16.53 3.11
CA ARG A 57 10.17 -17.90 2.67
C ARG A 57 11.66 -18.21 2.84
N ARG A 58 12.54 -17.26 2.54
CA ARG A 58 14.01 -17.43 2.64
C ARG A 58 14.51 -17.57 4.08
N VAL A 59 13.81 -17.01 5.07
CA VAL A 59 14.21 -17.13 6.49
C VAL A 59 14.01 -18.56 7.02
N GLY A 60 13.38 -19.46 6.25
CA GLY A 60 13.33 -20.90 6.56
C GLY A 60 12.53 -21.26 7.83
N LEU A 61 11.82 -20.28 8.40
CA LEU A 61 10.96 -20.50 9.55
C LEU A 61 9.66 -21.15 9.08
N ARG A 62 9.44 -22.41 9.46
CA ARG A 62 8.14 -23.10 9.33
C ARG A 62 7.15 -22.48 10.32
N LEU A 63 6.71 -21.27 10.03
CA LEU A 63 5.70 -20.58 10.82
C LEU A 63 4.31 -21.07 10.44
N PRO A 64 3.38 -21.22 11.40
CA PRO A 64 1.97 -21.42 11.12
C PRO A 64 1.44 -20.35 10.16
N VAL A 65 0.57 -20.75 9.24
CA VAL A 65 -0.02 -19.88 8.20
C VAL A 65 -0.67 -18.61 8.78
N PRO A 66 -1.36 -18.63 9.93
CA PRO A 66 -1.85 -17.40 10.56
C PRO A 66 -0.75 -16.38 10.91
N ILE A 67 0.42 -16.86 11.36
CA ILE A 67 1.54 -15.99 11.71
C ILE A 67 2.15 -15.38 10.44
N VAL A 68 2.29 -16.18 9.39
CA VAL A 68 2.71 -15.70 8.06
C VAL A 68 1.73 -14.65 7.53
N GLY A 69 0.42 -14.88 7.65
CA GLY A 69 -0.61 -13.96 7.22
C GLY A 69 -0.56 -12.62 7.96
N LEU A 70 -0.45 -12.64 9.29
CA LEU A 70 -0.31 -11.41 10.08
C LEU A 70 0.98 -10.66 9.77
N ALA A 71 2.09 -11.37 9.54
CA ALA A 71 3.35 -10.74 9.15
C ALA A 71 3.26 -10.05 7.78
N ILE A 72 2.66 -10.72 6.78
CA ILE A 72 2.43 -10.14 5.45
C ILE A 72 1.51 -8.92 5.55
N GLY A 73 0.41 -9.04 6.31
CA GLY A 73 -0.53 -7.94 6.54
C GLY A 73 0.15 -6.74 7.20
N GLY A 74 0.95 -6.98 8.25
CA GLY A 74 1.69 -5.94 8.94
C GLY A 74 2.74 -5.25 8.08
N VAL A 75 3.43 -5.98 7.20
CA VAL A 75 4.35 -5.37 6.23
C VAL A 75 3.59 -4.54 5.21
N ALA A 76 2.49 -5.05 4.66
CA ALA A 76 1.67 -4.31 3.70
C ALA A 76 1.17 -2.99 4.31
N MET A 77 0.67 -3.05 5.54
CA MET A 77 0.22 -1.90 6.33
C MET A 77 1.35 -0.89 6.55
N ALA A 78 2.51 -1.34 7.04
CA ALA A 78 3.65 -0.47 7.30
C ALA A 78 4.15 0.23 6.03
N VAL A 79 4.20 -0.47 4.90
CA VAL A 79 4.60 0.11 3.61
C VAL A 79 3.58 1.13 3.13
N ALA A 80 2.28 0.80 3.19
CA ALA A 80 1.20 1.70 2.80
C ALA A 80 1.23 2.99 3.63
N ASP A 81 1.28 2.85 4.96
CA ASP A 81 1.22 3.96 5.91
C ASP A 81 2.47 4.83 5.84
N SER A 82 3.65 4.23 5.82
CA SER A 82 4.90 4.99 5.73
C SER A 82 4.98 5.78 4.42
N THR A 83 4.53 5.19 3.31
CA THR A 83 4.46 5.90 2.02
C THR A 83 3.47 7.05 2.10
N ALA A 84 2.23 6.78 2.55
CA ALA A 84 1.17 7.78 2.68
C ALA A 84 1.53 8.93 3.63
N THR A 85 2.26 8.62 4.70
CA THR A 85 2.74 9.57 5.70
C THR A 85 3.91 10.39 5.17
N ALA A 86 4.89 9.75 4.52
CA ALA A 86 6.03 10.44 3.91
C ALA A 86 5.59 11.47 2.87
N VAL A 87 4.50 11.16 2.17
CA VAL A 87 3.92 12.04 1.17
C VAL A 87 2.86 12.98 1.76
N GLY A 88 2.70 12.98 3.09
CA GLY A 88 1.85 13.90 3.84
C GLY A 88 0.38 13.87 3.43
N VAL A 89 -0.14 12.72 3.01
CA VAL A 89 -1.57 12.48 2.72
C VAL A 89 -2.32 12.03 3.98
N THR A 90 -1.59 11.44 4.93
CA THR A 90 -2.14 10.99 6.23
C THR A 90 -1.12 11.19 7.36
N ASP A 91 -1.59 11.18 8.61
CA ASP A 91 -0.76 11.13 9.81
C ASP A 91 -1.33 10.13 10.83
N PRO A 92 -0.73 8.93 10.96
CA PRO A 92 -1.20 7.86 11.87
C PRO A 92 -1.27 8.28 13.34
N ARG A 93 -0.54 9.33 13.74
CA ARG A 93 -0.57 9.87 15.11
C ARG A 93 -1.91 10.51 15.46
N THR A 94 -2.70 10.88 14.44
CA THR A 94 -3.97 11.60 14.59
C THR A 94 -5.20 10.69 14.50
N TRP A 95 -5.02 9.42 14.12
CA TRP A 95 -6.12 8.52 13.77
C TRP A 95 -7.02 8.10 14.93
N GLY A 96 -6.50 8.15 16.16
CA GLY A 96 -7.15 7.56 17.32
C GLY A 96 -7.36 6.05 17.17
N ALA A 97 -7.98 5.42 18.17
CA ALA A 97 -8.13 3.97 18.20
C ALA A 97 -8.99 3.42 17.05
N SER A 98 -10.04 4.15 16.63
CA SER A 98 -10.93 3.73 15.55
C SER A 98 -10.24 3.75 14.19
N GLY A 99 -9.42 4.75 13.90
CA GLY A 99 -8.66 4.83 12.65
C GLY A 99 -7.61 3.73 12.56
N TRP A 100 -6.90 3.44 13.65
CA TRP A 100 -6.00 2.27 13.72
C TRP A 100 -6.73 0.95 13.50
N LEU A 101 -7.91 0.76 14.09
CA LEU A 101 -8.68 -0.47 13.89
C LEU A 101 -9.16 -0.62 12.44
N ALA A 102 -9.62 0.48 11.85
CA ALA A 102 -10.06 0.54 10.46
C ALA A 102 -8.95 0.24 9.46
N ASP A 103 -7.69 0.43 9.88
CA ASP A 103 -6.52 0.14 9.06
C ASP A 103 -5.96 -1.28 9.30
N VAL A 104 -5.80 -1.69 10.56
CA VAL A 104 -5.25 -3.01 10.93
C VAL A 104 -6.13 -4.16 10.42
N VAL A 105 -7.46 -4.05 10.54
CA VAL A 105 -8.37 -5.16 10.24
C VAL A 105 -8.33 -5.55 8.75
N PRO A 106 -8.47 -4.61 7.79
CA PRO A 106 -8.32 -4.94 6.37
C PRO A 106 -6.94 -5.51 6.02
N HIS A 107 -5.86 -4.98 6.59
CA HIS A 107 -4.50 -5.44 6.31
C HIS A 107 -4.24 -6.85 6.85
N ALA A 108 -4.74 -7.16 8.05
CA ALA A 108 -4.70 -8.51 8.59
C ALA A 108 -5.48 -9.49 7.72
N ALA A 109 -6.70 -9.13 7.30
CA ALA A 109 -7.51 -9.96 6.41
C ALA A 109 -6.81 -10.21 5.06
N TYR A 110 -6.24 -9.16 4.45
CA TYR A 110 -5.44 -9.26 3.23
C TYR A 110 -4.27 -10.25 3.40
N GLY A 111 -3.48 -10.08 4.46
CA GLY A 111 -2.35 -10.96 4.74
C GLY A 111 -2.76 -12.42 4.93
N MET A 112 -3.89 -12.68 5.60
CA MET A 112 -4.44 -14.03 5.78
C MET A 112 -4.86 -14.68 4.45
N VAL A 113 -5.52 -13.93 3.57
CA VAL A 113 -5.90 -14.42 2.23
C VAL A 113 -4.66 -14.72 1.40
N VAL A 114 -3.66 -13.86 1.44
CA VAL A 114 -2.38 -14.07 0.74
C VAL A 114 -1.69 -15.32 1.26
N ALA A 115 -1.56 -15.48 2.58
CA ALA A 115 -0.91 -16.65 3.17
C ALA A 115 -1.66 -17.96 2.86
N GLY A 116 -2.99 -17.98 2.97
CA GLY A 116 -3.80 -19.15 2.64
C GLY A 116 -3.76 -19.50 1.14
N THR A 117 -3.75 -18.49 0.27
CA THR A 117 -3.58 -18.71 -1.18
C THR A 117 -2.22 -19.32 -1.48
N LEU A 118 -1.16 -18.83 -0.82
CA LEU A 118 0.20 -19.33 -1.01
C LEU A 118 0.37 -20.76 -0.50
N GLU A 119 -0.21 -21.09 0.65
CA GLU A 119 -0.26 -22.47 1.14
C GLU A 119 -0.98 -23.40 0.16
N LEU A 120 -2.04 -22.92 -0.50
CA LEU A 120 -2.78 -23.71 -1.48
C LEU A 120 -1.99 -24.00 -2.77
N ILE A 121 -1.06 -23.12 -3.15
CA ILE A 121 -0.30 -23.23 -4.41
C ILE A 121 1.16 -23.66 -4.25
N ASP A 122 1.67 -23.79 -3.02
CA ASP A 122 3.00 -24.36 -2.73
C ASP A 122 2.85 -25.90 -2.67
N PRO A 123 3.39 -26.65 -3.65
CA PRO A 123 3.23 -28.11 -3.73
C PRO A 123 4.04 -28.91 -2.70
#